data_AF-A0A1S1LQ92-F1
#
_entry.id   AF-A0A1S1LQ92-F1
#
_cell.length_a   1.000
_cell.length_b   1.000
_cell.length_c   1.000
_cell.angle_alpha   90.00
_cell.angle_beta   90.00
_cell.angle_gamma   90.00
#
_symmetry.space_group_name_H-M   'P 1'
#
loop_
_entity.id
_entity.type
_entity.pdbx_description
1 polymer ?
#
loop_
_entity_poly.entity_id
_entity_poly.type
_entity_poly.pdbx_seq_one_letter_code
_entity_poly.pdbx_strand_id
1 'polypeptide(L)'
;MLADQQKALHEKDPLYGLPGPLQPATRKDIRAQERQRGLYLDADHRELLQISDGLRFFCGFDDLFSFADSMPGSKNWEGMKAYIEGASLTPEYFGAHSFNQLIPVLGTEDDYVMTIAVAHSYFSDEPGTVFELGGDGPNGIGQYPTLMDAVRSKSEWYQKELRSMNE
;
A
#
# COMPACT_ATOMS: atom_id res chain seq x y z
N MET A 1 -19.84 -1.05 -9.95
CA MET A 1 -18.44 -0.62 -9.70
C MET A 1 -17.84 -1.52 -8.61
N LEU A 2 -16.53 -1.47 -8.32
CA LEU A 2 -15.88 -2.35 -7.32
C LEU A 2 -16.62 -2.38 -5.97
N ALA A 3 -16.96 -1.20 -5.45
CA ALA A 3 -17.70 -1.05 -4.20
C ALA A 3 -19.07 -1.76 -4.21
N ASP A 4 -19.80 -1.72 -5.33
CA ASP A 4 -21.09 -2.40 -5.45
C ASP A 4 -20.91 -3.93 -5.44
N GLN A 5 -19.82 -4.43 -6.01
CA GLN A 5 -19.52 -5.86 -6.07
C GLN A 5 -19.05 -6.40 -4.71
N GLN A 6 -18.21 -5.64 -4.00
CA GLN A 6 -17.83 -5.93 -2.62
C GLN A 6 -19.06 -5.94 -1.72
N LYS A 7 -19.97 -4.96 -1.89
CA LYS A 7 -21.24 -4.92 -1.15
C LYS A 7 -22.13 -6.13 -1.44
N ALA A 8 -22.27 -6.52 -2.70
CA ALA A 8 -23.04 -7.71 -3.06
C ALA A 8 -22.46 -8.99 -2.43
N LEU A 9 -21.13 -9.10 -2.31
CA LEU A 9 -20.48 -10.23 -1.62
C LEU A 9 -20.65 -10.17 -0.11
N HIS A 10 -20.49 -8.99 0.52
CA HIS A 10 -20.74 -8.79 1.95
C HIS A 10 -22.18 -9.17 2.34
N GLU A 11 -23.16 -8.86 1.49
CA GLU A 11 -24.56 -9.23 1.71
C GLU A 11 -24.80 -10.75 1.65
N LYS A 12 -23.97 -11.50 0.90
CA LYS A 12 -24.01 -12.98 0.83
C LYS A 12 -23.25 -13.63 1.98
N ASP A 13 -22.07 -13.11 2.31
CA ASP A 13 -21.21 -13.58 3.39
C ASP A 13 -20.53 -12.40 4.10
N PRO A 14 -20.90 -12.11 5.37
CA PRO A 14 -20.32 -11.01 6.15
C PRO A 14 -18.81 -11.12 6.39
N LEU A 15 -18.18 -12.28 6.12
CA LEU A 15 -16.72 -12.43 6.16
C LEU A 15 -16.02 -11.51 5.14
N TYR A 16 -16.68 -11.16 4.04
CA TYR A 16 -16.18 -10.15 3.10
C TYR A 16 -16.48 -8.76 3.65
N GLY A 17 -15.49 -8.11 4.26
CA GLY A 17 -15.70 -6.80 4.87
C GLY A 17 -15.96 -5.68 3.85
N LEU A 18 -16.53 -4.58 4.36
CA LEU A 18 -16.70 -3.34 3.61
C LEU A 18 -15.68 -2.30 4.09
N PRO A 19 -15.35 -1.31 3.24
CA PRO A 19 -14.53 -0.20 3.67
C PRO A 19 -15.12 0.49 4.89
N GLY A 20 -14.25 0.74 5.88
CA GLY A 20 -14.60 1.51 7.08
C GLY A 20 -14.84 2.99 6.78
N PRO A 21 -15.17 3.78 7.81
CA PRO A 21 -15.23 5.24 7.65
C PRO A 21 -13.84 5.80 7.31
N LEU A 22 -13.80 6.77 6.39
CA LEU A 22 -12.57 7.48 6.05
C LEU A 22 -12.01 8.24 7.26
N GLN A 23 -10.70 8.22 7.41
CA GLN A 23 -9.97 8.92 8.47
C GLN A 23 -8.84 9.79 7.89
N PRO A 24 -9.15 10.92 7.21
CA PRO A 24 -8.15 11.74 6.54
C PRO A 24 -7.05 12.25 7.49
N ALA A 25 -5.77 12.03 7.14
CA ALA A 25 -4.66 12.76 7.77
C ALA A 25 -4.62 14.19 7.24
N THR A 26 -4.37 15.17 8.12
CA THR A 26 -4.17 16.53 7.65
C THR A 26 -2.78 16.68 7.01
N ARG A 27 -2.65 17.64 6.09
CA ARG A 27 -1.32 18.03 5.55
C ARG A 27 -0.33 18.36 6.65
N LYS A 28 -0.78 18.97 7.76
CA LYS A 28 0.08 19.33 8.88
C LYS A 28 0.63 18.08 9.57
N ASP A 29 -0.19 17.05 9.76
CA ASP A 29 0.21 15.80 10.40
C ASP A 29 1.21 15.04 9.53
N ILE A 30 0.91 14.93 8.23
CA ILE A 30 1.84 14.37 7.22
C ILE A 30 3.20 15.09 7.28
N ARG A 31 3.20 16.42 7.24
CA ARG A 31 4.44 17.21 7.32
C ARG A 31 5.19 17.04 8.63
N ALA A 32 4.48 16.88 9.75
CA ALA A 32 5.12 16.63 11.03
C ALA A 32 5.86 15.29 11.02
N GLN A 33 5.24 14.24 10.47
CA GLN A 33 5.85 12.92 10.33
C GLN A 33 7.07 12.94 9.39
N GLU A 34 6.95 13.58 8.22
CA GLU A 34 8.07 13.70 7.28
C GLU A 34 9.29 14.37 7.92
N ARG A 35 9.06 15.47 8.66
CA ARG A 35 10.11 16.21 9.37
C ARG A 35 10.73 15.41 10.51
N GLN A 36 9.91 14.73 11.30
CA GLN A 36 10.39 13.90 12.41
C GLN A 36 11.34 12.80 11.92
N ARG A 37 11.09 12.27 10.72
CA ARG A 37 11.88 11.19 10.13
C ARG A 37 13.05 11.68 9.28
N GLY A 38 13.04 12.94 8.85
CA GLY A 38 13.97 13.43 7.83
C GLY A 38 13.77 12.75 6.47
N LEU A 39 12.56 12.24 6.21
CA LEU A 39 12.18 11.55 4.99
C LEU A 39 10.85 12.10 4.50
N TYR A 40 10.74 12.34 3.20
CA TYR A 40 9.54 12.81 2.55
C TYR A 40 8.88 11.65 1.82
N LEU A 41 7.57 11.53 1.98
CA LEU A 41 6.82 10.46 1.33
C LEU A 41 6.75 10.71 -0.17
N ASP A 42 6.31 9.69 -0.89
CA ASP A 42 5.87 9.84 -2.26
C ASP A 42 4.63 10.77 -2.37
N ALA A 43 4.46 11.42 -3.53
CA ALA A 43 3.34 12.34 -3.77
C ALA A 43 1.97 11.65 -3.69
N ASP A 44 1.81 10.51 -4.35
CA ASP A 44 0.56 9.75 -4.32
C ASP A 44 0.29 9.21 -2.91
N HIS A 45 1.33 8.79 -2.19
CA HIS A 45 1.17 8.33 -0.82
C HIS A 45 0.61 9.45 0.08
N ARG A 46 1.11 10.68 -0.03
CA ARG A 46 0.53 11.83 0.69
C ARG A 46 -0.90 12.13 0.27
N GLU A 47 -1.24 11.93 -0.99
CA GLU A 47 -2.61 12.12 -1.47
C GLU A 47 -3.55 11.08 -0.86
N LEU A 48 -3.18 9.80 -0.88
CA LEU A 48 -3.98 8.73 -0.29
C LEU A 48 -4.17 8.92 1.22
N LEU A 49 -3.14 9.33 1.95
CA LEU A 49 -3.26 9.64 3.38
C LEU A 49 -4.23 10.80 3.67
N GLN A 50 -4.34 11.77 2.76
CA GLN A 50 -5.34 12.85 2.85
C GLN A 50 -6.76 12.37 2.51
N ILE A 51 -6.91 11.19 1.91
CA ILE A 51 -8.21 10.53 1.74
C ILE A 51 -8.53 9.69 2.97
N SER A 52 -7.58 8.86 3.42
CA SER A 52 -7.68 8.09 4.66
C SER A 52 -6.30 7.65 5.16
N ASP A 53 -6.04 7.85 6.45
CA ASP A 53 -4.90 7.33 7.20
C ASP A 53 -5.22 5.92 7.71
N GLY A 54 -5.19 4.97 6.79
CA GLY A 54 -5.69 3.62 7.01
C GLY A 54 -7.11 3.45 6.50
N LEU A 55 -7.36 2.39 5.73
CA LEU A 55 -8.69 2.03 5.27
C LEU A 55 -8.70 0.56 4.88
N ARG A 56 -9.49 -0.24 5.62
CA ARG A 56 -9.65 -1.65 5.29
C ARG A 56 -10.44 -1.85 3.99
N PHE A 57 -10.14 -2.91 3.25
CA PHE A 57 -10.81 -3.28 2.00
C PHE A 57 -10.85 -2.14 0.97
N PHE A 58 -9.82 -1.29 0.97
CA PHE A 58 -9.74 -0.05 0.22
C PHE A 58 -9.93 -0.27 -1.29
N CYS A 59 -9.19 -1.21 -1.87
CA CYS A 59 -9.23 -1.46 -3.31
C CYS A 59 -9.51 -2.93 -3.63
N GLY A 60 -10.46 -3.54 -2.93
CA GLY A 60 -10.78 -4.96 -3.05
C GLY A 60 -10.57 -5.65 -1.72
N PHE A 61 -9.66 -6.61 -1.65
CA PHE A 61 -9.27 -7.23 -0.39
C PHE A 61 -8.08 -6.53 0.28
N ASP A 62 -7.35 -5.71 -0.45
CA ASP A 62 -6.22 -4.94 0.10
C ASP A 62 -6.68 -3.75 0.95
N ASP A 63 -5.98 -3.59 2.08
CA ASP A 63 -6.08 -2.47 3.00
C ASP A 63 -5.09 -1.37 2.57
N LEU A 64 -5.54 -0.11 2.60
CA LEU A 64 -4.64 1.04 2.63
C LEU A 64 -4.06 1.11 4.04
N PHE A 65 -2.74 1.08 4.18
CA PHE A 65 -2.11 1.13 5.50
C PHE A 65 -2.11 2.55 6.06
N SER A 66 -2.35 2.67 7.37
CA SER A 66 -2.15 3.92 8.08
C SER A 66 -0.67 4.21 8.25
N PHE A 67 -0.33 5.45 8.58
CA PHE A 67 1.01 5.80 9.02
C PHE A 67 1.53 4.85 10.08
N ALA A 68 0.74 4.59 11.13
CA ALA A 68 1.14 3.73 12.23
C ALA A 68 1.48 2.31 11.74
N ASP A 69 0.72 1.81 10.77
CA ASP A 69 0.92 0.49 10.18
C ASP A 69 2.07 0.46 9.17
N SER A 70 2.48 1.61 8.63
CA SER A 70 3.59 1.73 7.67
C SER A 70 4.96 2.03 8.30
N MET A 71 5.02 2.30 9.62
CA MET A 71 6.24 2.74 10.29
C MET A 71 7.21 1.61 10.67
N PRO A 72 8.53 1.87 10.76
CA PRO A 72 9.48 0.93 11.32
C PRO A 72 9.04 0.38 12.68
N GLY A 73 9.09 -0.95 12.83
CA GLY A 73 8.59 -1.68 14.00
C GLY A 73 7.11 -2.04 13.96
N SER A 74 6.34 -1.56 12.97
CA SER A 74 4.97 -2.04 12.74
C SER A 74 4.99 -3.48 12.18
N LYS A 75 3.86 -4.19 12.30
CA LYS A 75 3.71 -5.54 11.75
C LYS A 75 3.98 -5.57 10.23
N ASN A 76 3.43 -4.62 9.48
CA ASN A 76 3.58 -4.59 8.03
C ASN A 76 5.00 -4.22 7.60
N TRP A 77 5.66 -3.30 8.32
CA TRP A 77 7.04 -2.95 8.03
C TRP A 77 8.01 -4.10 8.34
N GLU A 78 7.84 -4.79 9.48
CA GLU A 78 8.65 -5.97 9.81
C GLU A 78 8.38 -7.12 8.82
N GLY A 79 7.13 -7.31 8.38
CA GLY A 79 6.77 -8.27 7.35
C GLY A 79 7.44 -7.98 6.00
N MET A 80 7.36 -6.73 5.53
CA MET A 80 8.05 -6.25 4.34
C MET A 80 9.56 -6.50 4.42
N LYS A 81 10.19 -6.10 5.54
CA LYS A 81 11.62 -6.26 5.76
C LYS A 81 12.02 -7.74 5.73
N ALA A 82 11.31 -8.59 6.46
CA ALA A 82 11.57 -10.03 6.51
C ALA A 82 11.42 -10.69 5.14
N TYR A 83 10.43 -10.28 4.33
CA TYR A 83 10.27 -10.77 2.96
C TYR A 83 11.49 -10.40 2.09
N ILE A 84 11.89 -9.12 2.11
CA ILE A 84 13.03 -8.62 1.32
C ILE A 84 14.32 -9.33 1.72
N GLU A 85 14.60 -9.45 3.02
CA GLU A 85 15.77 -10.16 3.54
C GLU A 85 15.73 -11.65 3.20
N GLY A 86 14.56 -12.30 3.32
CA GLY A 86 14.36 -13.71 2.96
C GLY A 86 14.57 -13.99 1.48
N ALA A 87 14.25 -13.03 0.62
CA ALA A 87 14.56 -13.06 -0.82
C ALA A 87 16.02 -12.71 -1.14
N SER A 88 16.87 -12.48 -0.13
CA SER A 88 18.26 -12.01 -0.27
C SER A 88 18.38 -10.70 -1.06
N LEU A 89 17.36 -9.85 -0.99
CA LEU A 89 17.34 -8.50 -1.55
C LEU A 89 17.72 -7.47 -0.49
N THR A 90 18.06 -6.27 -0.95
CA THR A 90 18.42 -5.13 -0.08
C THR A 90 17.68 -3.87 -0.53
N PRO A 91 17.61 -2.80 0.28
CA PRO A 91 16.94 -1.56 -0.10
C PRO A 91 17.41 -0.97 -1.44
N GLU A 92 18.67 -1.20 -1.82
CA GLU A 92 19.26 -0.72 -3.06
C GLU A 92 18.57 -1.29 -4.30
N TYR A 93 17.99 -2.50 -4.20
CA TYR A 93 17.19 -3.10 -5.28
C TYR A 93 16.00 -2.20 -5.67
N PHE A 94 15.44 -1.50 -4.69
CA PHE A 94 14.29 -0.61 -4.85
C PHE A 94 14.70 0.85 -5.08
N GLY A 95 15.99 1.13 -5.24
CA GLY A 95 16.51 2.49 -5.35
C GLY A 95 16.57 3.26 -4.02
N ALA A 96 16.52 2.56 -2.88
CA ALA A 96 16.64 3.13 -1.55
C ALA A 96 18.05 2.89 -0.95
N HIS A 97 18.43 3.68 0.06
CA HIS A 97 19.69 3.52 0.79
C HIS A 97 19.52 2.82 2.15
N SER A 98 18.29 2.64 2.61
CA SER A 98 17.99 1.96 3.87
C SER A 98 16.55 1.47 3.90
N PHE A 99 16.27 0.48 4.75
CA PHE A 99 14.90 0.00 4.98
C PHE A 99 13.94 1.08 5.50
N ASN A 100 14.46 2.13 6.15
CA ASN A 100 13.63 3.24 6.64
C ASN A 100 13.00 4.06 5.50
N GLN A 101 13.53 3.96 4.28
CA GLN A 101 12.95 4.58 3.08
C GLN A 101 11.92 3.70 2.40
N LEU A 102 11.85 2.40 2.71
CA LEU A 102 10.83 1.52 2.17
C LEU A 102 9.59 1.60 3.06
N ILE A 103 8.48 2.05 2.49
CA ILE A 103 7.23 2.28 3.21
C ILE A 103 6.17 1.35 2.63
N PRO A 104 5.69 0.35 3.38
CA PRO A 104 4.56 -0.44 2.92
C PRO A 104 3.30 0.44 2.96
N VAL A 105 2.55 0.49 1.88
CA VAL A 105 1.42 1.42 1.71
C VAL A 105 0.09 0.73 1.48
N LEU A 106 0.11 -0.48 0.91
CA LEU A 106 -1.07 -1.22 0.52
C LEU A 106 -0.79 -2.71 0.64
N GLY A 107 -1.79 -3.48 1.07
CA GLY A 107 -1.72 -4.94 1.04
C GLY A 107 -2.77 -5.55 1.96
N THR A 108 -2.77 -6.86 2.04
CA THR A 108 -3.65 -7.58 2.96
C THR A 108 -2.85 -8.02 4.18
N GLU A 109 -3.37 -7.79 5.39
CA GLU A 109 -2.74 -8.37 6.59
C GLU A 109 -2.65 -9.90 6.44
N ASP A 110 -1.46 -10.46 6.67
CA ASP A 110 -1.13 -11.89 6.56
C ASP A 110 -0.99 -12.48 5.14
N ASP A 111 -1.23 -11.69 4.09
CA ASP A 111 -0.85 -12.07 2.73
C ASP A 111 0.50 -11.44 2.36
N TYR A 112 1.38 -12.20 1.71
CA TYR A 112 2.74 -11.73 1.38
C TYR A 112 2.75 -10.74 0.20
N VAL A 113 1.58 -10.34 -0.30
CA VAL A 113 1.42 -9.38 -1.38
C VAL A 113 1.26 -7.98 -0.80
N MET A 114 2.30 -7.16 -0.97
CA MET A 114 2.37 -5.84 -0.35
C MET A 114 3.00 -4.84 -1.30
N THR A 115 2.36 -3.68 -1.49
CA THR A 115 2.91 -2.56 -2.24
C THR A 115 3.74 -1.66 -1.34
N ILE A 116 4.92 -1.30 -1.82
CA ILE A 116 5.93 -0.48 -1.15
C ILE A 116 6.15 0.79 -1.97
N ALA A 117 6.02 1.94 -1.32
CA ALA A 117 6.49 3.22 -1.84
C ALA A 117 7.87 3.55 -1.26
N VAL A 118 8.68 4.30 -2.02
CA VAL A 118 10.02 4.73 -1.59
C VAL A 118 9.98 6.18 -1.13
N ALA A 119 10.32 6.42 0.13
CA ALA A 119 10.47 7.75 0.69
C ALA A 119 11.86 8.34 0.37
N HIS A 120 11.90 9.66 0.17
CA HIS A 120 13.07 10.38 -0.29
C HIS A 120 13.66 11.28 0.80
N SER A 121 14.96 11.60 0.70
CA SER A 121 15.62 12.56 1.59
C SER A 121 15.30 14.02 1.26
N TYR A 122 14.62 14.27 0.14
CA TYR A 122 14.17 15.57 -0.32
C TYR A 122 12.68 15.53 -0.63
N PHE A 123 12.04 16.69 -0.55
CA PHE A 123 10.63 16.82 -0.92
C PHE A 123 10.48 16.83 -2.45
N SER A 124 9.56 16.00 -2.96
CA SER A 124 9.17 15.93 -4.37
C SER A 124 7.66 15.95 -4.46
N ASP A 125 7.07 16.74 -5.37
CA ASP A 125 5.64 16.67 -5.70
C ASP A 125 5.33 15.69 -6.84
N GLU A 126 6.35 15.03 -7.38
CA GLU A 126 6.20 14.02 -8.43
C GLU A 126 5.96 12.63 -7.81
N PRO A 127 5.04 11.83 -8.36
CA PRO A 127 4.86 10.44 -7.96
C PRO A 127 6.06 9.60 -8.42
N GLY A 128 6.43 8.64 -7.58
CA GLY A 128 7.51 7.71 -7.79
C GLY A 128 7.01 6.30 -8.05
N THR A 129 7.91 5.51 -8.64
CA THR A 129 7.74 4.07 -8.80
C THR A 129 7.42 3.41 -7.46
N VAL A 130 6.45 2.49 -7.48
CA VAL A 130 6.17 1.60 -6.35
C VAL A 130 6.42 0.15 -6.75
N PHE A 131 6.63 -0.69 -5.74
CA PHE A 131 7.00 -2.09 -5.91
C PHE A 131 6.02 -2.99 -5.19
N GLU A 132 5.70 -4.14 -5.75
CA GLU A 132 4.83 -5.13 -5.13
C GLU A 132 5.63 -6.38 -4.78
N LEU A 133 5.69 -6.71 -3.50
CA LEU A 133 6.17 -8.00 -3.03
C LEU A 133 5.17 -9.09 -3.44
N GLY A 134 5.65 -10.27 -3.81
CA GLY A 134 4.80 -11.36 -4.28
C GLY A 134 4.19 -11.12 -5.67
N GLY A 135 4.69 -10.12 -6.41
CA GLY A 135 4.28 -9.80 -7.78
C GLY A 135 4.90 -10.74 -8.83
N ASP A 136 4.60 -10.47 -10.09
CA ASP A 136 4.97 -11.30 -11.25
C ASP A 136 6.33 -10.97 -11.89
N GLY A 137 7.05 -9.96 -11.36
CA GLY A 137 8.33 -9.53 -11.89
C GLY A 137 9.56 -10.30 -11.33
N PRO A 138 10.78 -9.85 -11.67
CA PRO A 138 12.02 -10.49 -11.22
C PRO A 138 12.09 -10.61 -9.69
N ASN A 139 12.57 -11.75 -9.19
CA ASN A 139 12.61 -12.07 -7.76
C ASN A 139 11.24 -12.04 -7.05
N GLY A 140 10.14 -12.16 -7.81
CA GLY A 140 8.78 -12.05 -7.26
C GLY A 140 8.40 -10.61 -6.90
N ILE A 141 9.02 -9.62 -7.57
CA ILE A 141 8.79 -8.19 -7.33
C ILE A 141 8.11 -7.58 -8.55
N GLY A 142 6.84 -7.22 -8.41
CA GLY A 142 6.12 -6.38 -9.37
C GLY A 142 6.56 -4.91 -9.26
N GLN A 143 6.36 -4.15 -10.34
CA GLN A 143 6.70 -2.72 -10.39
C GLN A 143 5.61 -1.94 -11.10
N TYR A 144 5.21 -0.80 -10.52
CA TYR A 144 4.23 0.11 -11.10
C TYR A 144 4.84 1.51 -11.22
N PRO A 145 4.53 2.27 -12.30
CA PRO A 145 5.07 3.61 -12.48
C PRO A 145 4.72 4.57 -11.35
N THR A 146 3.52 4.43 -10.77
CA THR A 146 3.00 5.24 -9.67
C THR A 146 2.18 4.39 -8.70
N LEU A 147 1.93 4.90 -7.49
CA LEU A 147 1.06 4.23 -6.53
C LEU A 147 -0.39 4.19 -7.04
N MET A 148 -0.84 5.25 -7.70
CA MET A 148 -2.18 5.26 -8.30
C MET A 148 -2.35 4.22 -9.42
N ASP A 149 -1.28 3.92 -10.18
CA ASP A 149 -1.30 2.84 -11.17
C ASP A 149 -1.40 1.46 -10.50
N ALA A 150 -0.71 1.24 -9.38
CA ALA A 150 -0.82 0.01 -8.59
C ALA A 150 -2.25 -0.16 -8.04
N VAL A 151 -2.81 0.89 -7.43
CA VAL A 151 -4.20 0.89 -6.90
C VAL A 151 -5.20 0.58 -8.02
N ARG A 152 -5.02 1.19 -9.20
CA ARG A 152 -5.88 0.93 -10.36
C ARG A 152 -5.79 -0.52 -10.82
N SER A 153 -4.57 -1.02 -11.03
CA SER A 153 -4.33 -2.38 -11.50
C SER A 153 -4.96 -3.42 -10.55
N LYS A 154 -4.73 -3.27 -9.24
CA LYS A 154 -5.34 -4.11 -8.21
C LYS A 154 -6.85 -4.00 -8.18
N SER A 155 -7.39 -2.78 -8.22
CA SER A 155 -8.85 -2.56 -8.26
C SER A 155 -9.48 -3.27 -9.46
N GLU A 156 -8.87 -3.20 -10.64
CA GLU A 156 -9.36 -3.88 -11.84
C GLU A 156 -9.26 -5.40 -11.75
N TRP A 157 -8.21 -5.91 -11.12
CA TRP A 157 -8.04 -7.34 -10.86
C TRP A 157 -9.12 -7.87 -9.91
N TYR A 158 -9.29 -7.26 -8.74
CA TYR A 158 -10.34 -7.62 -7.78
C TYR A 158 -11.74 -7.47 -8.39
N GLN A 159 -12.00 -6.43 -9.20
CA GLN A 159 -13.28 -6.31 -9.90
C GLN A 159 -13.60 -7.53 -10.77
N LYS A 160 -12.60 -8.17 -11.39
CA LYS A 160 -12.79 -9.38 -12.20
C LYS A 160 -13.01 -10.59 -11.30
N GLU A 161 -12.20 -10.74 -10.25
CA GLU A 161 -12.31 -11.83 -9.28
C GLU A 161 -13.68 -11.84 -8.60
N LEU A 162 -14.13 -10.68 -8.08
CA LEU A 162 -15.44 -10.54 -7.44
C LEU A 162 -16.61 -10.76 -8.41
N ARG A 163 -16.44 -10.55 -9.73
CA ARG A 163 -17.46 -10.96 -10.73
C ARG A 163 -17.54 -12.47 -10.78
N SER A 164 -16.41 -13.15 -10.94
CA SER A 164 -16.39 -14.61 -11.03
C SER A 164 -16.91 -15.30 -9.76
N MET A 165 -16.76 -14.69 -8.59
CA MET A 165 -17.30 -15.22 -7.33
C MET A 165 -18.81 -14.96 -7.15
N ASN A 166 -19.37 -14.04 -7.93
CA ASN A 166 -20.78 -13.67 -7.85
C ASN A 166 -21.67 -14.36 -8.89
N GLU A 167 -21.07 -14.96 -9.92
CA GLU A 167 -21.70 -15.81 -10.94
C GLU A 167 -21.95 -17.24 -10.42
#